data_AF-A0A1N7BUM3-F1
#
_entry.id   AF-A0A1N7BUM3-F1
#
_cell.length_a   1.000
_cell.length_b   1.000
_cell.length_c   1.000
_cell.angle_alpha   90.00
_cell.angle_beta   90.00
_cell.angle_gamma   90.00
#
_symmetry.space_group_name_H-M   'P 1'
#
loop_
_entity.id
_entity.type
_entity.pdbx_description
1 polymer ?
#
loop_
_entity_poly.entity_id
_entity_poly.type
_entity_poly.pdbx_seq_one_letter_code
_entity_poly.pdbx_strand_id
1 'polypeptide(L)'
;MALFAALSALMAACTGGTPETPGDQPNAVLAQVLQKALDDEIARLDPSWSPGLLPAAPALAREWLTQIDEVVARCRYGPRSQSKHNLLEFDLRLHSGETIEALYTGQRCTYGIAPPLIMRVRMRDGRVAEALTDGRERRRPVDAVAPEAHAFATAVITADLRRRAARYFVPSASPQDIQRQWDAGARP
;
A
#
# COMPACT_ATOMS: atom_id res chain seq x y z
N MET A 1 20.39 -19.91 17.62
CA MET A 1 20.32 -18.45 17.39
C MET A 1 21.46 -17.90 16.54
N ALA A 2 22.71 -18.36 16.68
CA ALA A 2 23.85 -17.83 15.90
C ALA A 2 23.79 -18.08 14.37
N LEU A 3 23.18 -19.20 13.94
CA LEU A 3 23.10 -19.55 12.51
C LEU A 3 22.18 -18.63 11.68
N PHE A 4 21.11 -18.10 12.30
CA PHE A 4 20.16 -17.20 11.62
C PHE A 4 20.76 -15.81 11.38
N ALA A 5 21.54 -15.29 12.35
CA ALA A 5 22.21 -14.00 12.22
C ALA A 5 23.26 -13.99 11.09
N ALA A 6 23.98 -15.10 10.90
CA ALA A 6 24.96 -15.25 9.81
C ALA A 6 24.31 -15.26 8.42
N LEU A 7 23.12 -15.85 8.26
CA LEU A 7 22.41 -15.88 6.98
C LEU A 7 21.88 -14.49 6.59
N SER A 8 21.37 -13.72 7.56
CA SER A 8 20.93 -12.34 7.37
C SER A 8 22.08 -11.42 6.95
N ALA A 9 23.28 -11.61 7.53
CA ALA A 9 24.47 -10.85 7.18
C ALA A 9 25.00 -11.16 5.77
N LEU A 10 25.00 -12.43 5.34
CA LEU A 10 25.40 -12.81 3.98
C LEU A 10 24.42 -12.30 2.91
N MET A 11 23.11 -12.37 3.16
CA MET A 11 22.10 -11.85 2.23
C MET A 11 22.16 -10.32 2.12
N ALA A 12 22.41 -9.61 3.23
CA ALA A 12 22.63 -8.16 3.23
C ALA A 12 23.89 -7.74 2.46
N ALA A 13 24.94 -8.58 2.46
CA ALA A 13 26.15 -8.36 1.69
C ALA A 13 25.95 -8.56 0.18
N CYS A 14 25.04 -9.45 -0.24
CA CYS A 14 24.75 -9.71 -1.66
C CYS A 14 23.72 -8.73 -2.27
N THR A 15 22.83 -8.14 -1.46
CA THR A 15 21.82 -7.17 -1.93
C THR A 15 22.17 -5.71 -1.64
N GLY A 16 23.22 -5.48 -0.85
CA GLY A 16 23.82 -4.16 -0.66
C GLY A 16 23.11 -3.28 0.37
N GLY A 17 22.32 -3.83 1.30
CA GLY A 17 21.83 -3.05 2.44
C GLY A 17 20.88 -3.77 3.38
N THR A 18 20.82 -3.28 4.61
CA THR A 18 19.81 -3.63 5.61
C THR A 18 18.56 -2.78 5.34
N PRO A 19 17.34 -3.36 5.33
CA PRO A 19 16.12 -2.59 5.26
C PRO A 19 16.10 -1.52 6.35
N GLU A 20 15.71 -0.29 6.00
CA GLU A 20 15.51 0.76 6.99
C GLU A 20 14.30 0.44 7.86
N THR A 21 14.42 0.74 9.15
CA THR A 21 13.29 0.74 10.07
C THR A 21 12.72 2.16 10.14
N PRO A 22 11.39 2.33 10.21
CA PRO A 22 10.80 3.62 10.52
C PRO A 22 11.37 4.19 11.82
N GLY A 23 11.55 5.51 11.87
CA GLY A 23 11.82 6.21 13.12
C GLY A 23 10.59 6.23 14.04
N ASP A 24 10.76 6.85 15.20
CA ASP A 24 9.76 6.95 16.27
C ASP A 24 9.20 8.37 16.44
N GLN A 25 9.53 9.30 15.54
CA GLN A 25 9.08 10.68 15.65
C GLN A 25 7.66 10.84 15.11
N PRO A 26 6.69 11.31 15.92
CA PRO A 26 5.33 11.51 15.46
C PRO A 26 5.21 12.70 14.50
N ASN A 27 4.34 12.55 13.50
CA ASN A 27 3.99 13.59 12.55
C ASN A 27 2.47 13.64 12.31
N ALA A 28 1.79 14.55 13.02
CA ALA A 28 0.35 14.72 12.91
C ALA A 28 -0.11 15.23 11.53
N VAL A 29 0.70 16.03 10.84
CA VAL A 29 0.38 16.51 9.48
C VAL A 29 0.43 15.34 8.50
N LEU A 30 1.45 14.49 8.59
CA LEU A 30 1.52 13.28 7.76
C LEU A 30 0.34 12.35 8.03
N ALA A 31 -0.05 12.15 9.29
CA ALA A 31 -1.23 11.35 9.63
C ALA A 31 -2.51 11.88 8.93
N GLN A 32 -2.72 13.20 8.90
CA GLN A 32 -3.85 13.81 8.20
C GLN A 32 -3.77 13.63 6.68
N VAL A 33 -2.58 13.77 6.09
CA VAL A 33 -2.36 13.55 4.64
C VAL A 33 -2.66 12.10 4.26
N LEU A 34 -2.20 11.14 5.06
CA LEU A 34 -2.46 9.72 4.83
C LEU A 34 -3.95 9.38 5.01
N GLN A 35 -4.61 9.95 6.02
CA GLN A 35 -6.06 9.78 6.21
C GLN A 35 -6.83 10.32 5.00
N LYS A 36 -6.49 11.52 4.53
CA LYS A 36 -7.10 12.10 3.33
C LYS A 36 -6.89 11.20 2.10
N ALA A 37 -5.68 10.66 1.92
CA ALA A 37 -5.40 9.78 0.80
C ALA A 37 -6.25 8.50 0.83
N LEU A 38 -6.49 7.92 2.02
CA LEU A 38 -7.41 6.78 2.19
C LEU A 38 -8.85 7.16 1.84
N ASP A 39 -9.34 8.30 2.32
CA ASP A 39 -10.70 8.75 2.02
C ASP A 39 -10.89 9.03 0.52
N ASP A 40 -9.89 9.63 -0.14
CA ASP A 40 -9.90 9.86 -1.58
C ASP A 40 -9.86 8.54 -2.37
N GLU A 41 -9.10 7.54 -1.91
CA GLU A 41 -9.04 6.21 -2.55
C GLU A 41 -10.34 5.43 -2.39
N ILE A 42 -10.99 5.52 -1.22
CA ILE A 42 -12.32 4.93 -1.01
C ILE A 42 -13.35 5.58 -1.92
N ALA A 43 -13.29 6.90 -2.11
CA ALA A 43 -14.20 7.61 -3.02
C ALA A 43 -14.06 7.13 -4.48
N ARG A 44 -12.87 6.67 -4.89
CA ARG A 44 -12.65 6.08 -6.23
C ARG A 44 -13.27 4.70 -6.41
N LEU A 45 -13.75 4.05 -5.35
CA LEU A 45 -14.45 2.76 -5.41
C LEU A 45 -15.93 2.89 -5.81
N ASP A 46 -16.33 4.02 -6.40
CA ASP A 46 -17.66 4.25 -6.93
C ASP A 46 -17.81 3.61 -8.33
N PRO A 47 -18.79 2.70 -8.54
CA PRO A 47 -19.01 2.01 -9.80
C PRO A 47 -19.27 2.91 -11.02
N SER A 48 -19.68 4.17 -10.81
CA SER A 48 -19.88 5.13 -11.90
C SER A 48 -18.57 5.54 -12.58
N TRP A 49 -17.45 5.53 -11.85
CA TRP A 49 -16.11 5.84 -12.37
C TRP A 49 -15.22 4.60 -12.52
N SER A 50 -15.58 3.50 -11.85
CA SER A 50 -14.84 2.24 -11.83
C SER A 50 -15.77 1.07 -12.21
N PRO A 51 -16.07 0.89 -13.51
CA PRO A 51 -16.97 -0.16 -13.97
C PRO A 51 -16.55 -1.55 -13.50
N GLY A 52 -17.52 -2.33 -13.06
CA GLY A 52 -17.32 -3.68 -12.53
C GLY A 52 -17.24 -3.78 -11.01
N LEU A 53 -17.06 -2.66 -10.29
CA LEU A 53 -17.24 -2.64 -8.84
C LEU A 53 -18.72 -2.79 -8.45
N LEU A 54 -18.95 -3.43 -7.31
CA LEU A 54 -20.25 -3.46 -6.65
C LEU A 54 -20.48 -2.12 -5.91
N PRO A 55 -21.73 -1.61 -5.84
CA PRO A 55 -22.04 -0.40 -5.06
C PRO A 55 -21.61 -0.44 -3.59
N ALA A 56 -21.45 -1.63 -3.02
CA ALA A 56 -21.00 -1.83 -1.66
C ALA A 56 -19.46 -1.69 -1.47
N ALA A 57 -18.68 -1.57 -2.55
CA ALA A 57 -17.21 -1.55 -2.49
C ALA A 57 -16.63 -0.50 -1.52
N PRO A 58 -17.12 0.75 -1.46
CA PRO A 58 -16.63 1.73 -0.48
C PRO A 58 -16.85 1.30 0.98
N ALA A 59 -18.02 0.70 1.28
CA ALA A 59 -18.34 0.24 2.63
C ALA A 59 -17.46 -0.96 3.04
N LEU A 60 -17.23 -1.90 2.11
CA LEU A 60 -16.33 -3.04 2.32
C LEU A 60 -14.89 -2.59 2.54
N ALA A 61 -14.43 -1.59 1.80
CA ALA A 61 -13.11 -1.01 2.03
C ALA A 61 -12.98 -0.37 3.42
N ARG A 62 -14.02 0.33 3.90
CA ARG A 62 -14.04 0.87 5.27
C ARG A 62 -14.01 -0.24 6.32
N GLU A 63 -14.79 -1.31 6.14
CA GLU A 63 -14.76 -2.50 7.00
C GLU A 63 -13.35 -3.10 7.04
N TRP A 64 -12.70 -3.25 5.89
CA TRP A 64 -11.33 -3.76 5.80
C TRP A 64 -10.34 -2.93 6.63
N LEU A 65 -10.39 -1.59 6.53
CA LEU A 65 -9.48 -0.73 7.28
C LEU A 65 -9.59 -0.93 8.80
N THR A 66 -10.77 -1.30 9.31
CA THR A 66 -10.95 -1.59 10.75
C THR A 66 -10.21 -2.84 11.23
N GLN A 67 -9.72 -3.68 10.31
CA GLN A 67 -8.98 -4.90 10.65
C GLN A 67 -7.46 -4.66 10.75
N ILE A 68 -6.99 -3.50 10.29
CA ILE A 68 -5.56 -3.17 10.24
C ILE A 68 -5.17 -2.52 11.55
N ASP A 69 -4.10 -3.02 12.16
CA ASP A 69 -3.47 -2.40 13.33
C ASP A 69 -2.36 -1.43 12.90
N GLU A 70 -1.57 -1.83 11.92
CA GLU A 70 -0.35 -1.12 11.56
C GLU A 70 0.03 -1.33 10.09
N VAL A 71 0.63 -0.30 9.51
CA VAL A 71 1.26 -0.34 8.18
C VAL A 71 2.69 0.16 8.30
N VAL A 72 3.66 -0.61 7.80
CA VAL A 72 5.07 -0.24 7.78
C VAL A 72 5.54 -0.06 6.34
N ALA A 73 6.00 1.15 6.01
CA ALA A 73 6.66 1.45 4.76
C ALA A 73 8.16 1.18 4.88
N ARG A 74 8.72 0.40 3.96
CA ARG A 74 10.16 0.10 3.92
C ARG A 74 10.68 -0.02 2.49
N CYS A 75 11.97 0.22 2.33
CA CYS A 75 12.68 -0.14 1.12
C CYS A 75 13.20 -1.56 1.22
N ARG A 76 12.98 -2.37 0.18
CA ARG A 76 13.36 -3.79 0.17
C ARG A 76 14.82 -4.04 0.55
N TYR A 77 15.74 -3.18 0.12
CA TYR A 77 17.19 -3.34 0.34
C TYR A 77 17.86 -2.12 1.00
N GLY A 78 17.11 -1.06 1.33
CA GLY A 78 17.64 0.12 2.04
C GLY A 78 18.54 1.07 1.22
N PRO A 79 19.18 2.06 1.88
CA PRO A 79 19.81 3.23 1.25
C PRO A 79 21.07 2.95 0.42
N ARG A 80 21.77 1.86 0.73
CA ARG A 80 23.03 1.51 0.06
C ARG A 80 22.82 0.68 -1.21
N SER A 81 21.60 0.20 -1.44
CA SER A 81 21.29 -0.58 -2.64
C SER A 81 21.04 0.32 -3.85
N GLN A 82 21.82 0.09 -4.92
CA GLN A 82 21.61 0.69 -6.25
C GLN A 82 20.70 -0.16 -7.16
N SER A 83 20.18 -1.28 -6.66
CA SER A 83 19.33 -2.18 -7.46
C SER A 83 18.04 -1.49 -7.90
N LYS A 84 17.67 -1.67 -9.18
CA LYS A 84 16.34 -1.30 -9.70
C LYS A 84 15.17 -2.02 -9.02
N HIS A 85 15.48 -3.05 -8.24
CA HIS A 85 14.54 -3.83 -7.43
C HIS A 85 14.50 -3.38 -5.96
N ASN A 86 15.14 -2.26 -5.62
CA ASN A 86 14.94 -1.61 -4.33
C ASN A 86 13.61 -0.86 -4.37
N LEU A 87 12.53 -1.60 -4.13
CA LEU A 87 11.16 -1.10 -4.20
C LEU A 87 10.74 -0.56 -2.85
N LEU A 88 9.90 0.48 -2.87
CA LEU A 88 9.14 0.87 -1.68
C LEU A 88 8.01 -0.15 -1.53
N GLU A 89 7.87 -0.70 -0.34
CA GLU A 89 6.91 -1.74 -0.02
C GLU A 89 6.18 -1.39 1.28
N PHE A 90 4.95 -1.88 1.42
CA PHE A 90 4.22 -1.83 2.67
C PHE A 90 4.02 -3.23 3.24
N ASP A 91 4.23 -3.36 4.54
CA ASP A 91 3.79 -4.52 5.31
C ASP A 91 2.59 -4.09 6.17
N LEU A 92 1.49 -4.85 6.10
CA LEU A 92 0.28 -4.59 6.87
C LEU A 92 0.16 -5.63 7.97
N ARG A 93 -0.01 -5.20 9.22
CA ARG A 93 -0.33 -6.08 10.33
C ARG A 93 -1.78 -5.91 10.73
N LEU A 94 -2.51 -7.01 10.79
CA LEU A 94 -3.91 -7.05 11.17
C LEU A 94 -4.07 -7.25 12.68
N HIS A 95 -5.22 -6.86 13.23
CA HIS A 95 -5.57 -7.13 14.63
C HIS A 95 -5.60 -8.64 14.96
N SER A 96 -5.82 -9.50 13.95
CA SER A 96 -5.72 -10.95 14.09
C SER A 96 -4.29 -11.46 14.33
N GLY A 97 -3.27 -10.61 14.15
CA GLY A 97 -1.85 -10.97 14.17
C GLY A 97 -1.28 -11.39 12.81
N GLU A 98 -2.13 -11.56 11.79
CA GLU A 98 -1.68 -11.80 10.42
C GLU A 98 -0.87 -10.61 9.90
N THR A 99 0.22 -10.89 9.17
CA THR A 99 0.99 -9.87 8.45
C THR A 99 0.92 -10.13 6.94
N ILE A 100 0.56 -9.11 6.17
CA ILE A 100 0.59 -9.10 4.71
C ILE A 100 1.83 -8.33 4.29
N GLU A 101 2.86 -9.05 3.86
CA GLU A 101 4.16 -8.48 3.56
C GLU A 101 4.32 -8.04 2.11
N ALA A 102 5.24 -7.12 1.88
CA ALA A 102 5.77 -6.74 0.58
C ALA A 102 4.69 -6.30 -0.42
N LEU A 103 3.69 -5.53 0.05
CA LEU A 103 2.72 -4.90 -0.83
C LEU A 103 3.45 -3.92 -1.76
N TYR A 104 3.43 -4.24 -3.04
CA TYR A 104 4.11 -3.44 -4.05
C TYR A 104 3.39 -2.12 -4.30
N THR A 105 4.15 -1.03 -4.22
CA THR A 105 3.65 0.36 -4.34
C THR A 105 3.76 0.93 -5.75
N GLY A 106 4.40 0.23 -6.69
CA GLY A 106 4.78 0.82 -7.98
C GLY A 106 6.03 1.71 -7.91
N GLN A 107 6.54 2.01 -6.71
CA GLN A 107 7.60 2.99 -6.50
C GLN A 107 8.94 2.33 -6.20
N ARG A 108 10.01 3.01 -6.64
CA ARG A 108 11.40 2.66 -6.33
C ARG A 108 11.92 3.57 -5.23
N CYS A 109 12.82 3.05 -4.41
CA CYS A 109 13.57 3.82 -3.45
C CYS A 109 14.77 4.50 -4.12
N THR A 110 14.69 5.82 -4.31
CA THR A 110 15.70 6.63 -5.02
C THR A 110 16.33 7.69 -4.12
N TYR A 111 17.23 7.26 -3.24
CA TYR A 111 17.84 8.10 -2.18
C TYR A 111 18.59 9.35 -2.66
N GLY A 112 19.10 9.36 -3.90
CA GLY A 112 19.83 10.51 -4.46
C GLY A 112 18.95 11.61 -5.07
N ILE A 113 17.67 11.34 -5.33
CA ILE A 113 16.76 12.28 -6.01
C ILE A 113 15.59 12.64 -5.09
N ALA A 114 14.89 11.62 -4.61
CA ALA A 114 13.73 11.77 -3.73
C ALA A 114 13.82 10.68 -2.66
N PRO A 115 14.38 11.00 -1.48
CA PRO A 115 14.48 10.03 -0.40
C PRO A 115 13.11 9.45 -0.06
N PRO A 116 12.97 8.11 -0.08
CA PRO A 116 11.68 7.46 0.17
C PRO A 116 11.23 7.73 1.61
N LEU A 117 9.92 7.88 1.79
CA LEU A 117 9.32 8.04 3.10
C LEU A 117 9.17 6.68 3.81
N ILE A 118 10.10 6.39 4.72
CA ILE A 118 10.04 5.22 5.60
C ILE A 118 9.20 5.62 6.81
N MET A 119 8.11 4.91 7.04
CA MET A 119 7.12 5.31 8.05
C MET A 119 6.43 4.10 8.67
N ARG A 120 5.96 4.30 9.91
CA ARG A 120 5.05 3.39 10.61
C ARG A 120 3.75 4.13 10.83
N VAL A 121 2.65 3.57 10.35
CA VAL A 121 1.31 4.15 10.45
C VAL A 121 0.49 3.24 11.35
N ARG A 122 0.05 3.76 12.49
CA ARG A 122 -0.87 3.03 13.37
C ARG A 122 -2.30 3.37 12.98
N MET A 123 -3.10 2.34 12.87
CA MET A 123 -4.51 2.42 12.52
C MET A 123 -5.35 2.21 13.78
N ARG A 124 -6.49 2.89 13.87
CA ARG A 124 -7.49 2.70 14.92
C ARG A 124 -8.87 2.94 14.33
N ASP A 125 -9.78 2.00 14.53
CA ASP A 125 -11.17 2.09 14.07
C ASP A 125 -11.28 2.45 12.57
N GLY A 126 -10.37 1.88 11.76
CA GLY A 126 -10.31 2.13 10.32
C GLY A 126 -9.77 3.49 9.90
N ARG A 127 -9.13 4.23 10.82
CA ARG A 127 -8.52 5.54 10.57
C ARG A 127 -7.05 5.56 10.92
N VAL A 128 -6.31 6.47 10.29
CA VAL A 128 -4.92 6.75 10.67
C VAL A 128 -4.93 7.44 12.04
N ALA A 129 -4.40 6.76 13.05
CA ALA A 129 -4.28 7.29 14.41
C ALA A 129 -2.95 8.03 14.61
N GLU A 130 -1.87 7.49 14.05
CA GLU A 130 -0.52 8.03 14.21
C GLU A 130 0.33 7.69 12.99
N ALA A 131 1.23 8.60 12.62
CA ALA A 131 2.30 8.36 11.66
C ALA A 131 3.64 8.69 12.30
N LEU A 132 4.55 7.72 12.30
CA LEU A 132 5.89 7.82 12.86
C LEU A 132 6.94 7.74 11.74
N THR A 133 7.92 8.63 11.76
CA THR A 133 9.00 8.72 10.77
C THR A 133 10.34 8.99 11.44
N ASP A 134 11.40 9.11 10.64
CA ASP A 134 12.72 9.61 11.08
C ASP A 134 12.90 11.13 10.88
N GLY A 135 11.82 11.84 10.55
CA GLY A 135 11.81 13.29 10.32
C GLY A 135 12.28 13.74 8.93
N ARG A 136 12.65 12.83 8.02
CA ARG A 136 13.17 13.19 6.68
C ARG A 136 12.18 13.99 5.84
N GLU A 137 10.88 13.79 6.06
CA GLU A 137 9.81 14.48 5.35
C GLU A 137 9.80 15.99 5.61
N ARG A 138 10.29 16.42 6.78
CA ARG A 138 10.33 17.84 7.20
C ARG A 138 11.31 18.69 6.39
N ARG A 139 12.14 18.06 5.56
CA ARG A 139 13.08 18.74 4.65
C ARG A 139 12.43 19.16 3.32
N ARG A 140 11.17 18.77 3.10
CA ARG A 140 10.40 19.08 1.89
C ARG A 140 9.06 19.72 2.30
N PRO A 141 8.40 20.48 1.42
CA PRO A 141 7.05 20.94 1.69
C PRO A 141 6.07 19.76 1.73
N VAL A 142 4.91 19.96 2.37
CA VAL A 142 3.95 18.89 2.68
C VAL A 142 3.39 18.23 1.40
N ASP A 143 3.23 18.99 0.32
CA ASP A 143 2.78 18.47 -0.98
C ASP A 143 3.74 17.43 -1.57
N ALA A 144 5.04 17.49 -1.23
CA ALA A 144 6.04 16.57 -1.71
C ALA A 144 5.87 15.13 -1.20
N VAL A 145 5.01 14.89 -0.19
CA VAL A 145 4.67 13.53 0.27
C VAL A 145 3.42 12.95 -0.40
N ALA A 146 2.75 13.71 -1.28
CA ALA A 146 1.53 13.27 -1.93
C ALA A 146 1.69 11.96 -2.74
N PRO A 147 2.78 11.72 -3.49
CA PRO A 147 2.98 10.45 -4.21
C PRO A 147 3.07 9.25 -3.27
N GLU A 148 3.82 9.36 -2.17
CA GLU A 148 3.94 8.30 -1.16
C GLU A 148 2.62 8.08 -0.42
N ALA A 149 1.86 9.14 -0.12
CA ALA A 149 0.55 9.04 0.50
C ALA A 149 -0.50 8.38 -0.40
N HIS A 150 -0.50 8.69 -1.70
CA HIS A 150 -1.34 8.00 -2.67
C HIS A 150 -0.97 6.52 -2.77
N ALA A 151 0.33 6.20 -2.89
CA ALA A 151 0.80 4.83 -2.93
C ALA A 151 0.41 4.03 -1.68
N PHE A 152 0.49 4.66 -0.50
CA PHE A 152 -0.01 4.10 0.76
C PHE A 152 -1.49 3.73 0.66
N ALA A 153 -2.35 4.68 0.27
CA ALA A 153 -3.79 4.45 0.20
C ALA A 153 -4.14 3.34 -0.79
N THR A 154 -3.59 3.40 -2.00
CA THR A 154 -3.81 2.38 -3.04
C THR A 154 -3.33 1.01 -2.58
N ALA A 155 -2.12 0.88 -2.02
CA ALA A 155 -1.62 -0.42 -1.56
C ALA A 155 -2.49 -1.01 -0.45
N VAL A 156 -2.87 -0.20 0.55
CA VAL A 156 -3.68 -0.64 1.69
C VAL A 156 -5.06 -1.11 1.26
N ILE A 157 -5.72 -0.36 0.37
CA ILE A 157 -7.07 -0.69 -0.13
C ILE A 157 -7.00 -1.89 -1.08
N THR A 158 -6.06 -1.89 -2.04
CA THR A 158 -5.95 -2.98 -3.03
C THR A 158 -5.52 -4.32 -2.42
N ALA A 159 -4.91 -4.32 -1.24
CA ALA A 159 -4.61 -5.55 -0.50
C ALA A 159 -5.87 -6.42 -0.34
N ASP A 160 -6.98 -5.83 0.10
CA ASP A 160 -8.21 -6.58 0.29
C ASP A 160 -8.94 -6.87 -1.02
N LEU A 161 -9.00 -5.90 -1.93
CA LEU A 161 -9.61 -6.11 -3.24
C LEU A 161 -8.96 -7.28 -3.97
N ARG A 162 -7.65 -7.47 -3.87
CA ARG A 162 -6.96 -8.60 -4.50
C ARG A 162 -7.23 -9.93 -3.80
N ARG A 163 -7.19 -9.95 -2.47
CA ARG A 163 -7.40 -11.16 -1.68
C ARG A 163 -8.85 -11.64 -1.71
N ARG A 164 -9.80 -10.71 -1.80
CA ARG A 164 -11.24 -10.95 -1.69
C ARG A 164 -12.00 -10.32 -2.86
N ALA A 165 -11.47 -10.43 -4.08
CA ALA A 165 -12.04 -9.81 -5.29
C ALA A 165 -13.54 -10.07 -5.47
N ALA A 166 -14.01 -11.29 -5.18
CA ALA A 166 -15.41 -11.66 -5.28
C ALA A 166 -16.36 -10.84 -4.37
N ARG A 167 -15.85 -10.19 -3.31
CA ARG A 167 -16.64 -9.27 -2.48
C ARG A 167 -16.81 -7.89 -3.13
N TYR A 168 -15.88 -7.49 -4.00
CA TYR A 168 -15.78 -6.13 -4.52
C TYR A 168 -16.29 -5.98 -5.95
N PHE A 169 -16.18 -7.03 -6.76
CA PHE A 169 -16.47 -6.98 -8.19
C PHE A 169 -17.69 -7.83 -8.55
N VAL A 170 -18.44 -7.39 -9.56
CA VAL A 170 -19.40 -8.26 -10.23
C VAL A 170 -18.65 -9.47 -10.82
N PRO A 171 -19.24 -10.68 -10.81
CA PRO A 171 -18.65 -11.82 -11.48
C PRO A 171 -18.37 -11.50 -12.95
N SER A 172 -17.17 -11.85 -13.43
CA SER A 172 -16.80 -11.65 -14.83
C SER A 172 -17.70 -12.49 -15.72
N ALA A 173 -18.20 -11.89 -16.81
CA ALA A 173 -18.91 -12.60 -17.86
C ALA A 173 -18.06 -13.75 -18.41
N SER A 174 -18.66 -14.89 -18.70
CA SER A 174 -17.95 -16.00 -19.33
C SER A 174 -17.56 -15.65 -20.78
N PRO A 175 -16.57 -16.30 -21.40
CA PRO A 175 -16.27 -16.11 -22.82
C PRO A 175 -17.48 -16.31 -23.73
N GLN A 176 -18.41 -17.21 -23.36
CA GLN A 176 -19.65 -17.46 -24.08
C GLN A 176 -20.66 -16.32 -23.91
N ASP A 177 -20.75 -15.72 -22.72
CA ASP A 177 -21.56 -14.52 -22.49
C ASP A 177 -21.05 -13.34 -23.31
N ILE A 178 -19.72 -13.16 -23.33
CA ILE A 178 -19.05 -12.12 -24.12
C ILE A 178 -19.32 -12.35 -25.60
N GLN A 179 -19.14 -13.58 -26.10
CA GLN A 179 -19.44 -13.92 -27.49
C GLN A 179 -20.90 -13.61 -27.84
N ARG A 180 -21.86 -14.01 -26.99
CA ARG A 180 -23.29 -13.70 -27.20
C ARG A 180 -23.57 -12.21 -27.22
N GLN A 181 -22.90 -11.41 -26.40
CA GLN A 181 -23.05 -9.94 -26.40
C GLN A 181 -22.58 -9.34 -27.74
N TRP A 182 -21.44 -9.79 -28.27
CA TRP A 182 -20.95 -9.37 -29.58
C TRP A 182 -21.86 -9.83 -30.72
N ASP A 183 -22.37 -11.06 -30.67
CA ASP A 183 -23.30 -11.59 -31.67
C ASP A 183 -24.66 -10.87 -31.65
N ALA A 184 -25.12 -10.43 -30.48
CA ALA A 184 -26.37 -9.70 -30.31
C ALA A 184 -26.25 -8.21 -30.67
N GLY A 185 -25.09 -7.59 -30.40
CA GLY A 185 -24.79 -6.20 -30.77
C GLY A 185 -24.41 -6.01 -32.24
N ALA A 186 -24.10 -7.09 -32.96
CA ALA A 186 -23.73 -7.07 -34.38
C ALA A 186 -24.91 -7.30 -35.35
N ARG A 187 -26.16 -7.36 -34.86
CA ARG A 187 -27.33 -7.41 -35.75
C ARG A 187 -27.71 -5.99 -36.20
N PRO A 188 -27.78 -5.70 -37.52
CA PRO A 188 -28.34 -4.46 -38.03
C PRO A 188 -29.83 -4.33 -37.69
#